data_AF-A0A8K0NEZ1-F1
#
_entry.id   AF-A0A8K0NEZ1-F1
#
_cell.length_a   1.000
_cell.length_b   1.000
_cell.length_c   1.000
_cell.angle_alpha   90.00
_cell.angle_beta   90.00
_cell.angle_gamma   90.00
#
_symmetry.space_group_name_H-M   'P 1'
#
loop_
_entity.id
_entity.type
_entity.pdbx_description
1 polymer ?
#
loop_
_entity_poly.entity_id
_entity_poly.type
_entity_poly.pdbx_seq_one_letter_code
_entity_poly.pdbx_strand_id
1 'polypeptide(L)'
;MATLPHPIPAPKILVRSSTSNPAFLASHRTLLLGDLAALSLRPRRSRRLGRRSWSSASVRAVLDFDVSSAALNASSNVSSRQRRQQDDDHRSKVANLSDIISERGACGVGFIANLKNEPSHKIIQDALAALGCMEHRGGCAADNNSGDGAGLMTSVPWDLYNDWASKQGLASLGRFNTGVGMIFLPRDERFMNEAKSVIMKTFSEEGLEVLGWRPVPVNTSVVGYYAKETMPNIQQVFVKVSKEENIDDIERELYICRKLIERVVKSEEWKDELYFCSLSHRTIVYKGMLRSEALGQFYLDLQNELYRSSFAIYHRRYSTNTSPRWPLAQPMRLLGHNGEINTIQGNLNWMQSREGTLKSPVWHGRENEIRPYGDTKASDSANLDSAAELLLRSGRSPAEALMILVPEAYKNHPTLMIKYPEVVDFYDYYKGQMEAWDGPALLLFSDGKTVGACLDRNGLRPARYWRTIDDVVYVASEVGVLPMDETKVTMKGRLGPGMMITVDLQSGQVYENTDVKKSVAAAKPYGKWLTENMRTVKPVNFLASVAMENEMALRHQQAFGYSSEDVQMVIETMASQGKEPTFCMGDDIPLAVLSRKPHMIYDYFKQRFAQVSLMPKMKQLPIQHDLFYSLATDVYQ
;
A
#
# COMPACT_ATOMS: atom_id res chain seq x y z
N MET A 1 -42.63 4.95 51.72
CA MET A 1 -43.09 6.25 51.19
C MET A 1 -41.89 6.98 50.60
N ALA A 2 -42.11 7.71 49.50
CA ALA A 2 -41.16 8.41 48.61
C ALA A 2 -40.59 7.54 47.47
N THR A 3 -41.33 7.28 46.38
CA THR A 3 -41.59 8.09 45.16
C THR A 3 -40.40 8.22 44.20
N LEU A 4 -40.45 7.42 43.13
CA LEU A 4 -39.64 7.51 41.91
C LEU A 4 -40.04 8.74 41.08
N PRO A 5 -39.12 9.40 40.35
CA PRO A 5 -39.46 10.52 39.48
C PRO A 5 -40.00 10.05 38.12
N HIS A 6 -41.06 10.73 37.67
CA HIS A 6 -41.74 10.55 36.38
C HIS A 6 -40.87 10.90 35.16
N PRO A 7 -41.09 10.27 33.99
CA PRO A 7 -40.40 10.60 32.75
C PRO A 7 -40.92 11.89 32.11
N ILE A 8 -39.99 12.66 31.56
CA ILE A 8 -40.18 13.93 30.84
C ILE A 8 -40.91 13.66 29.50
N PRO A 9 -41.98 14.39 29.13
CA PRO A 9 -42.68 14.20 27.87
C PRO A 9 -41.95 14.85 26.70
N ALA A 10 -41.86 14.13 25.58
CA ALA A 10 -41.31 14.59 24.31
C ALA A 10 -42.14 15.74 23.69
N PRO A 11 -41.52 16.69 22.96
CA PRO A 11 -42.21 17.85 22.42
C PRO A 11 -43.14 17.49 21.25
N LYS A 12 -44.39 17.94 21.34
CA LYS A 12 -45.40 17.89 20.27
C LYS A 12 -45.01 18.82 19.12
N ILE A 13 -44.82 18.27 17.92
CA ILE A 13 -44.66 19.05 16.69
C ILE A 13 -46.05 19.55 16.26
N LEU A 14 -46.24 20.87 16.29
CA LEU A 14 -47.39 21.55 15.69
C LEU A 14 -47.22 21.57 14.16
N VAL A 15 -48.07 20.83 13.45
CA VAL A 15 -48.23 20.99 11.99
C VAL A 15 -49.23 22.12 11.75
N ARG A 16 -48.74 23.27 11.24
CA ARG A 16 -49.58 24.32 10.67
C ARG A 16 -49.90 23.97 9.22
N SER A 17 -51.17 23.79 8.91
CA SER A 17 -51.72 23.70 7.56
C SER A 17 -51.76 25.09 6.92
N SER A 18 -51.05 25.28 5.80
CA SER A 18 -51.29 26.40 4.88
C SER A 18 -51.61 25.87 3.50
N THR A 19 -52.87 26.02 3.13
CA THR A 19 -53.43 25.82 1.80
C THR A 19 -53.02 26.96 0.86
N SER A 20 -52.45 26.65 -0.30
CA SER A 20 -52.57 27.51 -1.49
C SER A 20 -52.34 26.69 -2.76
N ASN A 21 -53.34 26.74 -3.65
CA ASN A 21 -53.44 26.08 -4.94
C ASN A 21 -52.39 26.57 -5.97
N PRO A 22 -52.12 25.80 -7.05
CA PRO A 22 -51.13 26.10 -8.06
C PRO A 22 -51.70 26.94 -9.21
N ALA A 23 -50.86 27.76 -9.85
CA ALA A 23 -51.17 28.42 -11.11
C ALA A 23 -50.11 28.08 -12.18
N PHE A 24 -50.64 27.74 -13.35
CA PHE A 24 -50.00 27.46 -14.64
C PHE A 24 -48.88 28.42 -15.04
N LEU A 25 -47.92 27.91 -15.82
CA LEU A 25 -47.46 28.56 -17.06
C LEU A 25 -46.73 27.56 -17.97
N ALA A 26 -47.32 27.33 -19.14
CA ALA A 26 -46.74 26.65 -20.28
C ALA A 26 -46.11 27.68 -21.23
N SER A 27 -44.97 27.35 -21.84
CA SER A 27 -44.59 27.95 -23.13
C SER A 27 -43.72 26.99 -23.94
N HIS A 28 -44.17 26.77 -25.18
CA HIS A 28 -43.60 26.00 -26.27
C HIS A 28 -42.17 26.37 -26.69
N ARG A 29 -41.44 25.38 -27.22
CA ARG A 29 -40.81 25.44 -28.55
C ARG A 29 -40.66 24.03 -29.17
N THR A 30 -41.35 23.86 -30.29
CA THR A 30 -41.24 22.88 -31.41
C THR A 30 -39.83 22.93 -32.05
N LEU A 31 -39.30 22.03 -32.89
CA LEU A 31 -39.76 21.04 -33.91
C LEU A 31 -38.46 20.32 -34.39
N LEU A 32 -38.36 18.99 -34.59
CA LEU A 32 -38.49 18.23 -35.86
C LEU A 32 -38.08 16.76 -35.53
N LEU A 33 -38.94 15.73 -35.54
CA LEU A 33 -39.52 14.94 -36.66
C LEU A 33 -38.51 14.17 -37.52
N GLY A 34 -38.72 12.85 -37.56
CA GLY A 34 -38.01 11.87 -38.39
C GLY A 34 -38.44 10.44 -38.08
N ASP A 35 -39.62 10.08 -38.55
CA ASP A 35 -40.33 8.80 -38.44
C ASP A 35 -39.57 7.57 -38.96
N LEU A 36 -39.89 6.37 -38.42
CA LEU A 36 -40.63 5.34 -39.18
C LEU A 36 -41.06 4.14 -38.31
N ALA A 37 -42.37 3.96 -38.26
CA ALA A 37 -43.13 2.90 -37.61
C ALA A 37 -43.01 1.57 -38.39
N ALA A 38 -42.86 0.44 -37.69
CA ALA A 38 -43.92 -0.53 -37.33
C ALA A 38 -44.51 -1.34 -38.50
N LEU A 39 -44.51 -2.67 -38.35
CA LEU A 39 -45.58 -3.54 -38.86
C LEU A 39 -45.64 -4.82 -38.01
N SER A 40 -46.69 -4.90 -37.19
CA SER A 40 -47.19 -6.12 -36.56
C SER A 40 -48.02 -6.94 -37.55
N LEU A 41 -48.09 -8.27 -37.39
CA LEU A 41 -49.34 -9.03 -37.57
C LEU A 41 -49.23 -10.44 -36.92
N ARG A 42 -50.39 -10.93 -36.49
CA ARG A 42 -50.68 -11.97 -35.47
C ARG A 42 -50.87 -13.40 -36.07
N PRO A 43 -51.17 -14.45 -35.25
CA PRO A 43 -50.73 -15.85 -35.44
C PRO A 43 -51.83 -16.85 -35.87
N ARG A 44 -51.46 -18.12 -36.18
CA ARG A 44 -52.33 -19.32 -35.97
C ARG A 44 -51.65 -20.71 -36.11
N ARG A 45 -51.67 -21.46 -35.00
CA ARG A 45 -51.93 -22.90 -34.74
C ARG A 45 -51.83 -24.01 -35.84
N SER A 46 -51.00 -25.03 -35.53
CA SER A 46 -51.35 -26.43 -35.12
C SER A 46 -50.95 -27.64 -35.99
N ARG A 47 -50.37 -28.65 -35.28
CA ARG A 47 -50.44 -30.13 -35.41
C ARG A 47 -49.84 -30.76 -36.69
N ARG A 48 -49.22 -31.96 -36.72
CA ARG A 48 -49.04 -33.11 -35.80
C ARG A 48 -47.98 -34.07 -36.41
N LEU A 49 -47.25 -34.79 -35.54
CA LEU A 49 -46.81 -36.21 -35.61
C LEU A 49 -45.96 -36.74 -36.80
N GLY A 50 -44.87 -37.43 -36.45
CA GLY A 50 -44.28 -38.47 -37.31
C GLY A 50 -42.90 -38.96 -36.87
N ARG A 51 -42.87 -40.00 -36.02
CA ARG A 51 -41.67 -40.80 -35.66
C ARG A 51 -40.97 -41.37 -36.90
N ARG A 52 -39.63 -41.44 -36.90
CA ARG A 52 -38.85 -42.70 -36.84
C ARG A 52 -37.34 -42.46 -36.94
N SER A 53 -36.65 -43.33 -36.23
CA SER A 53 -35.21 -43.49 -35.99
C SER A 53 -34.44 -44.23 -37.10
N TRP A 54 -33.11 -44.23 -36.94
CA TRP A 54 -32.02 -45.06 -37.55
C TRP A 54 -31.18 -44.24 -38.55
N SER A 55 -29.88 -44.41 -38.74
CA SER A 55 -28.73 -44.98 -38.02
C SER A 55 -27.51 -44.69 -38.92
N SER A 56 -26.30 -44.75 -38.37
CA SER A 56 -25.01 -45.07 -39.03
C SER A 56 -24.38 -44.15 -40.10
N ALA A 57 -23.15 -43.75 -39.75
CA ALA A 57 -21.90 -43.92 -40.54
C ALA A 57 -21.53 -42.92 -41.66
N SER A 58 -20.57 -42.06 -41.31
CA SER A 58 -19.29 -41.79 -41.98
C SER A 58 -19.17 -41.84 -43.52
N VAL A 59 -18.76 -40.71 -44.13
CA VAL A 59 -17.77 -40.65 -45.22
C VAL A 59 -17.01 -39.31 -45.18
N ARG A 60 -15.68 -39.39 -45.23
CA ARG A 60 -14.71 -38.30 -45.49
C ARG A 60 -14.87 -37.76 -46.91
N ALA A 61 -14.80 -36.44 -47.09
CA ALA A 61 -14.40 -35.85 -48.36
C ALA A 61 -13.31 -34.79 -48.10
N VAL A 62 -12.13 -35.09 -48.63
CA VAL A 62 -10.97 -34.21 -48.77
C VAL A 62 -11.18 -33.41 -50.06
N LEU A 63 -10.96 -32.10 -50.02
CA LEU A 63 -10.64 -31.30 -51.20
C LEU A 63 -9.59 -30.26 -50.80
N ASP A 64 -8.37 -30.50 -51.27
CA ASP A 64 -7.29 -29.51 -51.40
C ASP A 64 -7.65 -28.49 -52.48
N PHE A 65 -7.31 -27.22 -52.26
CA PHE A 65 -6.89 -26.34 -53.35
C PHE A 65 -5.93 -25.25 -52.85
N ASP A 66 -4.94 -25.01 -53.68
CA ASP A 66 -3.61 -24.53 -53.37
C ASP A 66 -3.43 -23.00 -53.37
N VAL A 67 -2.31 -22.64 -52.78
CA VAL A 67 -1.67 -21.35 -52.52
C VAL A 67 -1.51 -20.44 -53.75
N SER A 68 -2.00 -19.18 -53.65
CA SER A 68 -1.29 -17.99 -54.16
C SER A 68 -1.84 -16.68 -53.57
N SER A 69 -1.14 -16.11 -52.56
CA SER A 69 -1.21 -14.67 -52.20
C SER A 69 -0.21 -14.27 -51.08
N ALA A 70 0.97 -14.91 -51.04
CA ALA A 70 1.93 -14.76 -49.94
C ALA A 70 2.94 -13.60 -50.07
N ALA A 71 2.65 -12.52 -50.82
CA ALA A 71 3.62 -11.43 -51.05
C ALA A 71 3.15 -10.01 -50.70
N LEU A 72 1.93 -9.81 -50.21
CA LEU A 72 1.39 -8.46 -49.94
C LEU A 72 0.94 -8.21 -48.48
N ASN A 73 1.09 -9.19 -47.57
CA ASN A 73 0.63 -9.10 -46.17
C ASN A 73 1.75 -9.02 -45.11
N ALA A 74 3.01 -8.83 -45.51
CA ALA A 74 4.15 -8.77 -44.58
C ALA A 74 4.35 -7.37 -43.97
N SER A 75 4.00 -6.30 -44.69
CA SER A 75 4.21 -4.90 -44.26
C SER A 75 3.06 -4.31 -43.43
N SER A 76 1.86 -4.87 -43.48
CA SER A 76 0.70 -4.46 -42.67
C SER A 76 0.63 -5.15 -41.30
N ASN A 77 1.33 -6.27 -41.13
CA ASN A 77 1.34 -7.04 -39.88
C ASN A 77 2.38 -6.57 -38.84
N VAL A 78 3.37 -5.77 -39.25
CA VAL A 78 4.36 -5.19 -38.33
C VAL A 78 3.76 -3.99 -37.58
N SER A 79 2.96 -3.15 -38.24
CA SER A 79 2.31 -2.00 -37.61
C SER A 79 1.13 -2.41 -36.70
N SER A 80 0.43 -3.50 -37.03
CA SER A 80 -0.66 -4.04 -36.21
C SER A 80 -0.14 -4.82 -35.00
N ARG A 81 1.02 -5.48 -35.10
CA ARG A 81 1.73 -6.05 -33.93
C ARG A 81 2.28 -4.98 -33.01
N GLN A 82 2.91 -3.92 -33.53
CA GLN A 82 3.38 -2.81 -32.69
C GLN A 82 2.23 -2.06 -31.99
N ARG A 83 1.08 -1.87 -32.66
CA ARG A 83 -0.13 -1.31 -32.02
C ARG A 83 -0.74 -2.24 -30.97
N ARG A 84 -0.82 -3.56 -31.24
CA ARG A 84 -1.32 -4.53 -30.25
C ARG A 84 -0.41 -4.67 -29.03
N GLN A 85 0.90 -4.50 -29.20
CA GLN A 85 1.87 -4.56 -28.10
C GLN A 85 1.85 -3.28 -27.24
N GLN A 86 1.54 -2.12 -27.83
CA GLN A 86 1.22 -0.90 -27.06
C GLN A 86 -0.14 -0.98 -26.36
N ASP A 87 -1.16 -1.60 -26.96
CA ASP A 87 -2.50 -1.71 -26.36
C ASP A 87 -2.60 -2.73 -25.21
N ASP A 88 -1.81 -3.82 -25.22
CA ASP A 88 -1.81 -4.80 -24.11
C ASP A 88 -1.07 -4.30 -22.86
N ASP A 89 -0.20 -3.29 -22.99
CA ASP A 89 0.51 -2.66 -21.85
C ASP A 89 -0.37 -1.61 -21.12
N HIS A 90 -1.58 -1.36 -21.63
CA HIS A 90 -2.57 -0.42 -21.07
C HIS A 90 -3.88 -1.06 -20.62
N ARG A 91 -4.02 -2.40 -20.69
CA ARG A 91 -5.15 -3.08 -20.03
C ARG A 91 -4.96 -3.04 -18.52
N SER A 92 -5.94 -2.43 -17.83
CA SER A 92 -6.08 -2.49 -16.38
C SER A 92 -6.06 -3.95 -15.91
N LYS A 93 -4.91 -4.39 -15.41
CA LYS A 93 -4.75 -5.68 -14.73
C LYS A 93 -5.16 -5.47 -13.29
N VAL A 94 -6.41 -5.82 -12.98
CA VAL A 94 -6.92 -5.85 -11.60
C VAL A 94 -6.03 -6.74 -10.75
N ALA A 95 -5.66 -6.28 -9.56
CA ALA A 95 -4.78 -7.02 -8.67
C ALA A 95 -5.38 -8.38 -8.31
N ASN A 96 -4.68 -9.47 -8.64
CA ASN A 96 -5.14 -10.82 -8.38
C ASN A 96 -4.92 -11.18 -6.93
N LEU A 97 -5.98 -11.71 -6.31
CA LEU A 97 -6.00 -12.00 -4.89
C LEU A 97 -5.07 -13.16 -4.50
N SER A 98 -4.83 -14.13 -5.39
CA SER A 98 -3.92 -15.25 -5.12
C SER A 98 -2.49 -14.78 -4.85
N ASP A 99 -2.06 -13.74 -5.56
CA ASP A 99 -0.70 -13.23 -5.51
C ASP A 99 -0.49 -12.45 -4.19
N ILE A 100 -1.53 -11.71 -3.76
CA ILE A 100 -1.57 -10.91 -2.54
C ILE A 100 -1.60 -11.75 -1.26
N ILE A 101 -2.35 -12.87 -1.25
CA ILE A 101 -2.56 -13.68 -0.02
C ILE A 101 -1.27 -14.39 0.44
N SER A 102 -0.27 -14.51 -0.44
CA SER A 102 0.91 -15.33 -0.18
C SER A 102 1.85 -14.79 0.92
N GLU A 103 1.71 -13.57 1.43
CA GLU A 103 2.70 -12.99 2.35
C GLU A 103 2.11 -12.21 3.53
N ARG A 104 2.44 -12.62 4.78
CA ARG A 104 1.97 -11.99 6.04
C ARG A 104 2.99 -12.13 7.18
N GLY A 105 3.00 -11.20 8.15
CA GLY A 105 3.98 -11.21 9.24
C GLY A 105 3.63 -10.42 10.52
N ALA A 106 4.21 -10.85 11.65
CA ALA A 106 4.29 -10.07 12.88
C ALA A 106 5.77 -9.85 13.21
N CYS A 107 6.23 -8.60 13.27
CA CYS A 107 7.66 -8.28 13.24
C CYS A 107 8.15 -7.64 14.54
N GLY A 108 9.46 -7.48 14.67
CA GLY A 108 10.09 -6.54 15.61
C GLY A 108 10.73 -5.39 14.83
N VAL A 109 10.50 -4.15 15.25
CA VAL A 109 11.00 -2.97 14.54
C VAL A 109 11.30 -1.83 15.52
N GLY A 110 12.27 -0.98 15.18
CA GLY A 110 12.58 0.24 15.93
C GLY A 110 13.59 1.14 15.22
N PHE A 111 13.85 2.31 15.81
CA PHE A 111 14.93 3.20 15.40
C PHE A 111 15.70 3.76 16.60
N ILE A 112 16.94 4.18 16.31
CA ILE A 112 17.81 4.94 17.21
C ILE A 112 18.27 6.18 16.47
N ALA A 113 18.23 7.35 17.11
CA ALA A 113 18.63 8.62 16.49
C ALA A 113 19.38 9.52 17.48
N ASN A 114 20.52 10.05 17.05
CA ASN A 114 21.28 11.07 17.77
C ASN A 114 20.80 12.47 17.35
N LEU A 115 20.29 13.26 18.28
CA LEU A 115 19.75 14.60 18.04
C LEU A 115 20.82 15.62 17.63
N LYS A 116 22.10 15.37 17.96
CA LYS A 116 23.21 16.22 17.49
C LYS A 116 23.61 15.94 16.04
N ASN A 117 23.01 14.92 15.42
CA ASN A 117 23.34 14.44 14.08
C ASN A 117 24.81 14.05 13.90
N GLU A 118 25.49 13.69 14.99
CA GLU A 118 26.88 13.27 14.95
C GLU A 118 26.94 11.77 14.59
N PRO A 119 27.57 11.40 13.45
CA PRO A 119 27.66 10.01 13.05
C PRO A 119 28.54 9.22 14.02
N SER A 120 28.01 8.10 14.53
CA SER A 120 28.74 7.24 15.46
C SER A 120 28.57 5.78 15.10
N HIS A 121 29.65 4.99 15.27
CA HIS A 121 29.58 3.54 15.15
C HIS A 121 28.78 2.91 16.30
N LYS A 122 28.70 3.60 17.45
CA LYS A 122 27.88 3.15 18.58
C LYS A 122 26.41 3.01 18.22
N ILE A 123 25.87 3.89 17.36
CA ILE A 123 24.48 3.80 16.89
C ILE A 123 24.24 2.47 16.13
N ILE A 124 25.24 2.01 15.38
CA ILE A 124 25.18 0.73 14.65
C ILE A 124 25.22 -0.44 15.63
N GLN A 125 26.14 -0.42 16.60
CA GLN A 125 26.26 -1.45 17.62
C GLN A 125 24.97 -1.56 18.45
N ASP A 126 24.43 -0.43 18.92
CA ASP A 126 23.19 -0.38 19.67
C ASP A 126 22.01 -0.88 18.81
N ALA A 127 21.96 -0.53 17.52
CA ALA A 127 20.89 -1.01 16.64
C ALA A 127 20.97 -2.52 16.36
N LEU A 128 22.18 -3.08 16.23
CA LEU A 128 22.37 -4.53 16.08
C LEU A 128 22.02 -5.28 17.37
N ALA A 129 22.38 -4.74 18.54
CA ALA A 129 21.98 -5.31 19.83
C ALA A 129 20.45 -5.29 20.01
N ALA A 130 19.81 -4.16 19.67
CA ALA A 130 18.36 -4.03 19.70
C ALA A 130 17.67 -5.00 18.72
N LEU A 131 18.22 -5.16 17.52
CA LEU A 131 17.75 -6.13 16.54
C LEU A 131 17.85 -7.56 17.09
N GLY A 132 18.95 -7.92 17.74
CA GLY A 132 19.12 -9.21 18.43
C GLY A 132 18.04 -9.50 19.46
N CYS A 133 17.63 -8.49 20.23
CA CYS A 133 16.53 -8.60 21.20
C CYS A 133 15.16 -8.81 20.56
N MET A 134 15.01 -8.63 19.24
CA MET A 134 13.76 -8.85 18.50
C MET A 134 13.67 -10.26 17.91
N GLU A 135 14.61 -11.17 18.15
CA GLU A 135 14.63 -12.49 17.51
C GLU A 135 13.38 -13.32 17.83
N HIS A 136 12.81 -13.20 19.03
CA HIS A 136 11.56 -13.90 19.41
C HIS A 136 10.32 -13.37 18.67
N ARG A 137 10.43 -12.24 17.96
CA ARG A 137 9.41 -11.71 17.06
C ARG A 137 9.68 -12.03 15.59
N GLY A 138 10.77 -12.75 15.30
CA GLY A 138 11.12 -13.20 13.96
C GLY A 138 10.74 -14.65 13.71
N GLY A 139 10.66 -15.02 12.43
CA GLY A 139 10.50 -16.41 12.03
C GLY A 139 11.79 -16.99 11.43
N CYS A 140 11.89 -18.31 11.43
CA CYS A 140 13.00 -19.06 10.83
C CYS A 140 12.44 -20.14 9.91
N ALA A 141 13.19 -20.46 8.86
CA ALA A 141 12.90 -21.58 7.98
C ALA A 141 13.17 -22.92 8.69
N ALA A 142 12.87 -24.03 7.98
CA ALA A 142 12.94 -25.38 8.53
C ALA A 142 14.34 -25.84 8.97
N ASP A 143 15.42 -25.13 8.60
CA ASP A 143 16.79 -25.41 9.03
C ASP A 143 17.15 -24.76 10.38
N ASN A 144 16.21 -24.04 11.01
CA ASN A 144 16.40 -23.28 12.24
C ASN A 144 17.55 -22.25 12.20
N ASN A 145 18.05 -21.89 11.00
CA ASN A 145 19.17 -20.96 10.85
C ASN A 145 18.86 -19.86 9.82
N SER A 146 18.20 -20.19 8.71
CA SER A 146 17.74 -19.21 7.72
C SER A 146 16.59 -18.41 8.33
N GLY A 147 16.83 -17.13 8.63
CA GLY A 147 15.79 -16.25 9.17
C GLY A 147 14.89 -15.68 8.07
N ASP A 148 13.63 -15.37 8.41
CA ASP A 148 12.63 -14.79 7.51
C ASP A 148 12.94 -13.36 7.01
N GLY A 149 14.03 -12.77 7.48
CA GLY A 149 14.47 -11.43 7.10
C GLY A 149 14.91 -10.62 8.30
N ALA A 150 16.08 -10.00 8.19
CA ALA A 150 16.57 -8.99 9.11
C ALA A 150 17.30 -7.90 8.32
N GLY A 151 17.28 -6.67 8.83
CA GLY A 151 17.96 -5.57 8.16
C GLY A 151 18.09 -4.31 8.97
N LEU A 152 18.91 -3.41 8.44
CA LEU A 152 19.30 -2.13 9.01
C LEU A 152 19.32 -1.06 7.92
N MET A 153 18.66 0.06 8.14
CA MET A 153 18.76 1.28 7.34
C MET A 153 19.52 2.33 8.13
N THR A 154 20.46 3.02 7.49
CA THR A 154 21.36 4.01 8.10
C THR A 154 21.61 5.17 7.14
N SER A 155 22.30 6.21 7.60
CA SER A 155 22.93 7.17 6.69
C SER A 155 24.07 6.50 5.92
N VAL A 156 24.34 6.96 4.70
CA VAL A 156 25.45 6.46 3.88
C VAL A 156 26.81 6.64 4.60
N PRO A 157 27.59 5.56 4.85
CA PRO A 157 28.86 5.63 5.57
C PRO A 157 30.00 6.07 4.64
N TRP A 158 30.03 7.35 4.26
CA TRP A 158 30.99 7.87 3.29
C TRP A 158 32.47 7.69 3.68
N ASP A 159 32.79 7.62 4.97
CA ASP A 159 34.17 7.39 5.45
C ASP A 159 34.65 5.99 5.06
N LEU A 160 33.82 4.96 5.28
CA LEU A 160 34.09 3.58 4.88
C LEU A 160 34.30 3.46 3.37
N TYR A 161 33.46 4.14 2.58
CA TYR A 161 33.53 4.06 1.12
C TYR A 161 34.71 4.82 0.53
N ASN A 162 35.10 5.95 1.12
CA ASN A 162 36.30 6.67 0.69
C ASN A 162 37.58 5.91 1.06
N ASP A 163 37.62 5.23 2.21
CA ASP A 163 38.72 4.32 2.55
C ASP A 163 38.84 3.17 1.53
N TRP A 164 37.72 2.53 1.18
CA TRP A 164 37.70 1.51 0.14
C TRP A 164 38.15 2.06 -1.23
N ALA A 165 37.62 3.21 -1.66
CA ALA A 165 37.95 3.83 -2.94
C ALA A 165 39.47 4.15 -3.03
N SER A 166 40.03 4.72 -1.96
CA SER A 166 41.46 5.01 -1.87
C SER A 166 42.32 3.74 -2.00
N LYS A 167 41.92 2.64 -1.33
CA LYS A 167 42.61 1.33 -1.43
C LYS A 167 42.53 0.72 -2.83
N GLN A 168 41.51 1.04 -3.60
CA GLN A 168 41.37 0.61 -5.00
C GLN A 168 42.04 1.56 -6.01
N GLY A 169 42.67 2.65 -5.56
CA GLY A 169 43.25 3.66 -6.44
C GLY A 169 42.22 4.53 -7.15
N LEU A 170 40.97 4.56 -6.66
CA LEU A 170 39.91 5.42 -7.16
C LEU A 170 39.98 6.81 -6.51
N ALA A 171 39.47 7.82 -7.23
CA ALA A 171 39.28 9.15 -6.67
C ALA A 171 38.27 9.12 -5.50
N SER A 172 38.34 10.12 -4.62
CA SER A 172 37.38 10.26 -3.53
C SER A 172 35.96 10.33 -4.09
N LEU A 173 35.08 9.51 -3.52
CA LEU A 173 33.66 9.51 -3.82
C LEU A 173 33.07 10.79 -3.22
N GLY A 174 32.76 11.76 -4.08
CA GLY A 174 32.30 13.09 -3.67
C GLY A 174 31.03 13.02 -2.83
N ARG A 175 31.10 13.49 -1.57
CA ARG A 175 30.02 13.37 -0.57
C ARG A 175 28.77 14.21 -0.86
N PHE A 176 28.77 15.05 -1.89
CA PHE A 176 27.70 16.01 -2.16
C PHE A 176 26.90 15.68 -3.43
N ASN A 177 27.46 14.88 -4.33
CA ASN A 177 26.85 14.58 -5.63
C ASN A 177 26.92 13.10 -6.02
N THR A 178 27.32 12.22 -5.09
CA THR A 178 27.38 10.77 -5.35
C THR A 178 26.22 10.07 -4.66
N GLY A 179 25.50 9.21 -5.38
CA GLY A 179 24.58 8.23 -4.85
C GLY A 179 25.23 6.85 -4.72
N VAL A 180 24.72 6.03 -3.81
CA VAL A 180 25.08 4.62 -3.68
C VAL A 180 23.86 3.73 -3.88
N GLY A 181 23.99 2.75 -4.76
CA GLY A 181 23.01 1.69 -4.96
C GLY A 181 23.43 0.43 -4.24
N MET A 182 22.65 -0.06 -3.29
CA MET A 182 22.81 -1.41 -2.72
C MET A 182 21.92 -2.38 -3.51
N ILE A 183 22.54 -3.30 -4.24
CA ILE A 183 21.88 -4.09 -5.28
C ILE A 183 22.10 -5.58 -5.03
N PHE A 184 21.01 -6.33 -5.12
CA PHE A 184 21.03 -7.77 -5.32
C PHE A 184 21.03 -8.04 -6.81
N LEU A 185 22.05 -8.72 -7.29
CA LEU A 185 22.25 -9.11 -8.68
C LEU A 185 22.04 -10.62 -8.85
N PRO A 186 21.75 -11.07 -10.09
CA PRO A 186 21.66 -12.49 -10.41
C PRO A 186 22.86 -13.28 -9.91
N ARG A 187 22.62 -14.53 -9.47
CA ARG A 187 23.67 -15.43 -8.94
C ARG A 187 24.65 -15.88 -10.01
N ASP A 188 24.12 -16.14 -11.21
CA ASP A 188 24.90 -16.50 -12.37
C ASP A 188 25.76 -15.33 -12.83
N GLU A 189 27.06 -15.58 -13.06
CA GLU A 189 28.03 -14.54 -13.39
C GLU A 189 27.73 -13.85 -14.73
N ARG A 190 27.22 -14.60 -15.71
CA ARG A 190 26.84 -14.03 -17.01
C ARG A 190 25.66 -13.07 -16.82
N PHE A 191 24.60 -13.49 -16.15
CA PHE A 191 23.44 -12.63 -15.89
C PHE A 191 23.78 -11.44 -14.97
N MET A 192 24.70 -11.61 -14.02
CA MET A 192 25.22 -10.51 -13.22
C MET A 192 25.90 -9.44 -14.11
N ASN A 193 26.74 -9.86 -15.06
CA ASN A 193 27.43 -8.93 -15.95
C ASN A 193 26.47 -8.28 -16.96
N GLU A 194 25.48 -9.01 -17.46
CA GLU A 194 24.38 -8.45 -18.27
C GLU A 194 23.60 -7.38 -17.47
N ALA A 195 23.22 -7.68 -16.22
CA ALA A 195 22.52 -6.75 -15.34
C ALA A 195 23.33 -5.48 -15.07
N LYS A 196 24.62 -5.61 -14.77
CA LYS A 196 25.53 -4.46 -14.62
C LYS A 196 25.61 -3.62 -15.89
N SER A 197 25.69 -4.25 -17.05
CA SER A 197 25.73 -3.56 -18.35
C SER A 197 24.48 -2.72 -18.57
N VAL A 198 23.29 -3.30 -18.31
CA VAL A 198 22.02 -2.57 -18.38
C VAL A 198 21.99 -1.39 -17.42
N ILE A 199 22.39 -1.59 -16.16
CA ILE A 199 22.43 -0.53 -15.14
C ILE A 199 23.36 0.61 -15.58
N MET A 200 24.58 0.30 -16.01
CA MET A 200 25.55 1.30 -16.47
C MET A 200 25.06 2.05 -17.70
N LYS A 201 24.43 1.33 -18.64
CA LYS A 201 23.85 1.94 -19.84
C LYS A 201 22.74 2.93 -19.47
N THR A 202 21.79 2.55 -18.62
CA THR A 202 20.71 3.44 -18.20
C THR A 202 21.22 4.65 -17.44
N PHE A 203 22.20 4.49 -16.55
CA PHE A 203 22.83 5.65 -15.88
C PHE A 203 23.49 6.59 -16.89
N SER A 204 24.24 6.06 -17.87
CA SER A 204 24.87 6.86 -18.92
C SER A 204 23.85 7.61 -19.78
N GLU A 205 22.75 6.95 -20.18
CA GLU A 205 21.64 7.56 -20.93
C GLU A 205 20.97 8.72 -20.16
N GLU A 206 20.91 8.62 -18.83
CA GLU A 206 20.39 9.66 -17.94
C GLU A 206 21.44 10.75 -17.59
N GLY A 207 22.67 10.64 -18.11
CA GLY A 207 23.76 11.58 -17.87
C GLY A 207 24.45 11.42 -16.51
N LEU A 208 24.32 10.25 -15.88
CA LEU A 208 24.96 9.91 -14.61
C LEU A 208 26.26 9.13 -14.86
N GLU A 209 27.30 9.44 -14.08
CA GLU A 209 28.62 8.84 -14.23
C GLU A 209 28.80 7.71 -13.19
N VAL A 210 29.01 6.48 -13.66
CA VAL A 210 29.30 5.35 -12.75
C VAL A 210 30.77 5.41 -12.33
N LEU A 211 31.01 5.68 -11.05
CA LEU A 211 32.35 5.81 -10.47
C LEU A 211 33.00 4.45 -10.18
N GLY A 212 32.20 3.43 -9.93
CA GLY A 212 32.71 2.08 -9.69
C GLY A 212 31.71 1.13 -9.05
N TRP A 213 32.08 -0.15 -9.06
CA TRP A 213 31.35 -1.24 -8.41
C TRP A 213 32.17 -1.80 -7.26
N ARG A 214 31.51 -2.02 -6.12
CA ARG A 214 32.09 -2.59 -4.91
C ARG A 214 31.35 -3.88 -4.55
N PRO A 215 32.00 -5.05 -4.63
CA PRO A 215 31.48 -6.25 -3.99
C PRO A 215 31.37 -6.00 -2.48
N VAL A 216 30.19 -6.27 -1.90
CA VAL A 216 30.00 -6.06 -0.47
C VAL A 216 30.71 -7.19 0.30
N PRO A 217 31.60 -6.88 1.26
CA PRO A 217 32.30 -7.91 2.01
C PRO A 217 31.32 -8.65 2.94
N VAL A 218 31.10 -9.93 2.64
CA VAL A 218 30.15 -10.79 3.35
C VAL A 218 30.79 -12.07 3.87
N ASN A 219 30.35 -12.53 5.04
CA ASN A 219 30.70 -13.83 5.60
C ASN A 219 29.57 -14.83 5.36
N THR A 220 29.70 -15.69 4.34
CA THR A 220 28.65 -16.66 3.98
C THR A 220 28.57 -17.86 4.93
N SER A 221 29.51 -18.02 5.86
CA SER A 221 29.51 -19.16 6.80
C SER A 221 28.37 -19.11 7.83
N VAL A 222 27.85 -17.92 8.11
CA VAL A 222 26.74 -17.72 9.07
C VAL A 222 25.36 -17.85 8.44
N VAL A 223 25.29 -18.04 7.11
CA VAL A 223 24.03 -18.10 6.36
C VAL A 223 23.46 -19.51 6.43
N GLY A 224 22.18 -19.62 6.81
CA GLY A 224 21.46 -20.89 6.79
C GLY A 224 21.36 -21.49 5.39
N TYR A 225 21.10 -22.80 5.32
CA TYR A 225 21.10 -23.56 4.07
C TYR A 225 20.11 -22.99 3.05
N TYR A 226 18.85 -22.79 3.44
CA TYR A 226 17.82 -22.28 2.53
C TYR A 226 18.08 -20.83 2.08
N ALA A 227 18.57 -19.98 2.99
CA ALA A 227 18.93 -18.61 2.65
C ALA A 227 20.11 -18.57 1.67
N LYS A 228 21.08 -19.47 1.84
CA LYS A 228 22.25 -19.60 0.96
C LYS A 228 21.88 -20.03 -0.45
N GLU A 229 20.93 -20.96 -0.59
CA GLU A 229 20.43 -21.38 -1.90
C GLU A 229 19.84 -20.22 -2.71
N THR A 230 19.23 -19.24 -2.05
CA THR A 230 18.60 -18.07 -2.71
C THR A 230 19.43 -16.79 -2.62
N MET A 231 20.66 -16.88 -2.09
CA MET A 231 21.51 -15.72 -1.82
C MET A 231 21.94 -15.03 -3.11
N PRO A 232 21.64 -13.74 -3.31
CA PRO A 232 22.03 -13.00 -4.51
C PRO A 232 23.50 -12.58 -4.46
N ASN A 233 24.02 -12.14 -5.61
CA ASN A 233 25.28 -11.41 -5.65
C ASN A 233 25.05 -10.00 -5.11
N ILE A 234 25.65 -9.66 -3.95
CA ILE A 234 25.42 -8.38 -3.28
C ILE A 234 26.51 -7.40 -3.66
N GLN A 235 26.14 -6.34 -4.37
CA GLN A 235 27.10 -5.31 -4.82
C GLN A 235 26.57 -3.90 -4.57
N GLN A 236 27.53 -2.98 -4.45
CA GLN A 236 27.29 -1.56 -4.39
C GLN A 236 27.76 -0.90 -5.69
N VAL A 237 26.96 0.02 -6.22
CA VAL A 237 27.35 0.89 -7.34
C VAL A 237 27.41 2.34 -6.85
N PHE A 238 28.49 3.04 -7.19
CA PHE A 238 28.65 4.46 -6.91
C PHE A 238 28.39 5.24 -8.18
N VAL A 239 27.50 6.22 -8.09
CA VAL A 239 27.04 6.98 -9.25
C VAL A 239 27.03 8.46 -8.94
N LYS A 240 27.71 9.24 -9.77
CA LYS A 240 27.79 10.69 -9.64
C LYS A 240 26.69 11.35 -10.47
N VAL A 241 25.95 12.24 -9.82
CA VAL A 241 24.86 13.02 -10.39
C VAL A 241 25.36 14.44 -10.56
N SER A 242 25.85 14.78 -11.76
CA SER A 242 26.46 16.10 -12.01
C SER A 242 25.47 17.18 -12.43
N LYS A 243 24.25 16.79 -12.83
CA LYS A 243 23.25 17.71 -13.38
C LYS A 243 22.45 18.47 -12.32
N GLU A 244 22.39 17.94 -11.09
CA GLU A 244 21.62 18.51 -9.99
C GLU A 244 22.55 19.04 -8.90
N GLU A 245 22.26 20.24 -8.39
CA GLU A 245 22.97 20.81 -7.23
C GLU A 245 22.23 20.54 -5.91
N ASN A 246 20.90 20.42 -5.96
CA ASN A 246 20.06 20.17 -4.80
C ASN A 246 19.96 18.67 -4.52
N ILE A 247 20.22 18.27 -3.28
CA ILE A 247 20.19 16.87 -2.85
C ILE A 247 18.80 16.25 -3.02
N ASP A 248 17.70 17.00 -2.82
CA ASP A 248 16.35 16.44 -3.06
C ASP A 248 16.10 16.12 -4.54
N ASP A 249 16.75 16.85 -5.45
CA ASP A 249 16.68 16.62 -6.89
C ASP A 249 17.60 15.44 -7.30
N ILE A 250 18.78 15.32 -6.68
CA ILE A 250 19.65 14.13 -6.79
C ILE A 250 18.88 12.86 -6.40
N GLU A 251 18.20 12.87 -5.25
CA GLU A 251 17.42 11.73 -4.79
C GLU A 251 16.28 11.37 -5.74
N ARG A 252 15.65 12.37 -6.36
CA ARG A 252 14.59 12.16 -7.36
C ARG A 252 15.14 11.56 -8.64
N GLU A 253 16.30 12.02 -9.08
CA GLU A 253 16.97 11.49 -10.25
C GLU A 253 17.35 10.01 -10.05
N LEU A 254 17.90 9.67 -8.89
CA LEU A 254 18.19 8.29 -8.50
C LEU A 254 16.92 7.43 -8.47
N TYR A 255 15.81 7.97 -7.97
CA TYR A 255 14.51 7.29 -8.00
C TYR A 255 14.06 7.01 -9.45
N ILE A 256 14.12 8.00 -10.34
CA ILE A 256 13.74 7.83 -11.76
C ILE A 256 14.63 6.78 -12.42
N CYS A 257 15.95 6.88 -12.27
CA CYS A 257 16.90 5.90 -12.82
C CYS A 257 16.58 4.48 -12.35
N ARG A 258 16.26 4.28 -11.06
CA ARG A 258 15.86 2.96 -10.56
C ARG A 258 14.59 2.46 -11.25
N LYS A 259 13.55 3.29 -11.39
CA LYS A 259 12.30 2.91 -12.06
C LYS A 259 12.50 2.59 -13.54
N LEU A 260 13.39 3.32 -14.22
CA LEU A 260 13.79 3.04 -15.60
C LEU A 260 14.50 1.70 -15.73
N ILE A 261 15.47 1.42 -14.86
CA ILE A 261 16.17 0.13 -14.83
C ILE A 261 15.17 -1.01 -14.58
N GLU A 262 14.33 -0.89 -13.55
CA GLU A 262 13.27 -1.87 -13.23
C GLU A 262 12.35 -2.14 -14.43
N ARG A 263 12.10 -1.13 -15.26
CA ARG A 263 11.30 -1.26 -16.49
C ARG A 263 12.06 -1.97 -17.60
N VAL A 264 13.29 -1.55 -17.88
CA VAL A 264 14.12 -2.12 -18.95
C VAL A 264 14.32 -3.62 -18.73
N VAL A 265 14.52 -4.05 -17.48
CA VAL A 265 14.76 -5.46 -17.19
C VAL A 265 13.52 -6.36 -17.26
N LYS A 266 12.30 -5.82 -17.44
CA LYS A 266 11.07 -6.64 -17.41
C LYS A 266 11.04 -7.76 -18.46
N SER A 267 11.74 -7.59 -19.57
CA SER A 267 11.88 -8.57 -20.66
C SER A 267 12.97 -9.60 -20.42
N GLU A 268 13.86 -9.38 -19.45
CA GLU A 268 15.01 -10.22 -19.19
C GLU A 268 14.62 -11.48 -18.40
N GLU A 269 15.31 -12.58 -18.64
CA GLU A 269 15.05 -13.87 -17.98
C GLU A 269 15.40 -13.82 -16.47
N TRP A 270 16.41 -13.04 -16.11
CA TRP A 270 16.93 -12.90 -14.75
C TRP A 270 16.29 -11.78 -13.94
N LYS A 271 15.22 -11.15 -14.46
CA LYS A 271 14.59 -9.95 -13.87
C LYS A 271 14.17 -10.09 -12.42
N ASP A 272 13.73 -11.28 -12.01
CA ASP A 272 13.24 -11.55 -10.66
C ASP A 272 14.41 -11.68 -9.64
N GLU A 273 15.66 -11.74 -10.11
CA GLU A 273 16.87 -11.75 -9.28
C GLU A 273 17.48 -10.35 -9.08
N LEU A 274 17.16 -9.37 -9.94
CA LEU A 274 17.63 -7.99 -9.78
C LEU A 274 16.74 -7.24 -8.79
N TYR A 275 17.34 -6.72 -7.72
CA TYR A 275 16.61 -5.92 -6.74
C TYR A 275 17.47 -4.81 -6.12
N PHE A 276 16.98 -3.58 -6.18
CA PHE A 276 17.58 -2.44 -5.48
C PHE A 276 17.06 -2.38 -4.03
N CYS A 277 17.93 -2.67 -3.07
CA CYS A 277 17.63 -2.47 -1.64
C CYS A 277 17.49 -0.99 -1.32
N SER A 278 18.40 -0.18 -1.86
CA SER A 278 18.39 1.27 -1.80
C SER A 278 19.15 1.81 -3.00
N LEU A 279 18.77 2.99 -3.50
CA LEU A 279 19.57 3.80 -4.42
C LEU A 279 19.36 5.25 -4.00
N SER A 280 20.30 5.77 -3.21
CA SER A 280 20.14 7.05 -2.52
C SER A 280 21.50 7.66 -2.24
N HIS A 281 21.51 8.97 -2.08
CA HIS A 281 22.65 9.73 -1.58
C HIS A 281 22.67 9.78 -0.05
N ARG A 282 21.50 9.73 0.59
CA ARG A 282 21.35 9.89 2.04
C ARG A 282 21.31 8.58 2.81
N THR A 283 20.58 7.59 2.30
CA THR A 283 20.30 6.36 3.04
C THR A 283 20.87 5.13 2.36
N ILE A 284 21.19 4.12 3.16
CA ILE A 284 21.54 2.79 2.64
C ILE A 284 20.93 1.70 3.51
N VAL A 285 20.57 0.57 2.87
CA VAL A 285 19.90 -0.55 3.52
C VAL A 285 20.73 -1.82 3.41
N TYR A 286 21.15 -2.38 4.54
CA TYR A 286 21.78 -3.69 4.64
C TYR A 286 20.75 -4.69 5.18
N LYS A 287 20.32 -5.64 4.35
CA LYS A 287 19.26 -6.59 4.72
C LYS A 287 19.47 -7.95 4.08
N GLY A 288 18.90 -9.00 4.65
CA GLY A 288 18.98 -10.34 4.08
C GLY A 288 18.10 -11.35 4.80
N MET A 289 18.05 -12.58 4.27
CA MET A 289 17.30 -13.70 4.86
C MET A 289 18.08 -14.34 6.00
N LEU A 290 18.26 -13.55 7.05
CA LEU A 290 19.15 -13.84 8.18
C LEU A 290 18.37 -13.75 9.49
N ARG A 291 18.85 -14.46 10.50
CA ARG A 291 18.48 -14.20 11.90
C ARG A 291 19.04 -12.85 12.34
N SER A 292 18.47 -12.26 13.37
CA SER A 292 18.87 -10.94 13.89
C SER A 292 20.36 -10.88 14.25
N GLU A 293 20.84 -11.88 15.00
CA GLU A 293 22.24 -11.98 15.43
C GLU A 293 23.23 -12.19 14.28
N ALA A 294 22.75 -12.75 13.16
CA ALA A 294 23.60 -13.06 12.01
C ALA A 294 23.83 -11.84 11.11
N LEU A 295 23.00 -10.79 11.17
CA LEU A 295 23.12 -9.63 10.27
C LEU A 295 24.49 -8.94 10.40
N GLY A 296 24.89 -8.63 11.63
CA GLY A 296 26.18 -7.99 11.93
C GLY A 296 27.37 -8.91 11.67
N GLN A 297 27.19 -10.23 11.70
CA GLN A 297 28.24 -11.22 11.38
C GLN A 297 28.39 -11.42 9.88
N PHE A 298 27.29 -11.35 9.15
CA PHE A 298 27.22 -11.54 7.70
C PHE A 298 27.82 -10.34 6.98
N TYR A 299 27.40 -9.11 7.29
CA TYR A 299 27.92 -7.92 6.65
C TYR A 299 29.13 -7.38 7.41
N LEU A 300 30.34 -7.62 6.88
CA LEU A 300 31.58 -7.20 7.53
C LEU A 300 31.71 -5.67 7.65
N ASP A 301 31.05 -4.93 6.75
CA ASP A 301 30.95 -3.48 6.82
C ASP A 301 30.34 -3.00 8.15
N LEU A 302 29.35 -3.71 8.70
CA LEU A 302 28.66 -3.32 9.94
C LEU A 302 29.53 -3.51 11.20
N GLN A 303 30.67 -4.21 11.08
CA GLN A 303 31.66 -4.37 12.16
C GLN A 303 32.79 -3.34 12.07
N ASN A 304 32.87 -2.60 10.96
CA ASN A 304 33.95 -1.65 10.73
C ASN A 304 33.66 -0.32 11.45
N GLU A 305 34.61 0.18 12.24
CA GLU A 305 34.48 1.45 12.98
C GLU A 305 34.31 2.70 12.09
N LEU A 306 34.68 2.60 10.80
CA LEU A 306 34.41 3.62 9.78
C LEU A 306 32.94 3.65 9.36
N TYR A 307 32.16 2.62 9.67
CA TYR A 307 30.72 2.63 9.47
C TYR A 307 30.06 3.43 10.59
N ARG A 308 29.79 4.71 10.31
CA ARG A 308 29.18 5.64 11.27
C ARG A 308 27.88 6.19 10.73
N SER A 309 26.89 6.32 11.60
CA SER A 309 25.57 6.87 11.25
C SER A 309 25.00 7.69 12.40
N SER A 310 24.21 8.71 12.09
CA SER A 310 23.49 9.50 13.10
C SER A 310 22.16 8.87 13.50
N PHE A 311 21.61 7.99 12.65
CA PHE A 311 20.39 7.23 12.94
C PHE A 311 20.51 5.79 12.43
N ALA A 312 19.66 4.91 12.95
CA ALA A 312 19.50 3.56 12.40
C ALA A 312 18.06 3.09 12.58
N ILE A 313 17.46 2.51 11.54
CA ILE A 313 16.18 1.78 11.62
C ILE A 313 16.49 0.29 11.46
N TYR A 314 16.05 -0.53 12.40
CA TYR A 314 16.23 -1.98 12.35
C TYR A 314 14.88 -2.69 12.25
N HIS A 315 14.87 -3.83 11.57
CA HIS A 315 13.67 -4.65 11.41
C HIS A 315 14.00 -6.14 11.41
N ARG A 316 13.19 -6.91 12.14
CA ARG A 316 13.17 -8.38 12.15
C ARG A 316 11.80 -8.87 11.69
N ARG A 317 11.79 -9.62 10.58
CA ARG A 317 10.59 -10.11 9.91
C ARG A 317 10.15 -11.48 10.43
N TYR A 318 8.84 -11.72 10.41
CA TYR A 318 8.21 -13.04 10.50
C TYR A 318 7.37 -13.24 9.24
N SER A 319 7.42 -14.43 8.65
CA SER A 319 6.74 -14.80 7.41
C SER A 319 5.79 -15.97 7.64
N THR A 320 4.69 -16.03 6.89
CA THR A 320 3.91 -17.27 6.75
C THR A 320 4.49 -18.24 5.70
N ASN A 321 5.55 -17.84 4.98
CA ASN A 321 6.22 -18.65 3.97
C ASN A 321 7.55 -19.20 4.49
N THR A 322 7.85 -20.45 4.15
CA THR A 322 9.10 -21.14 4.53
C THR A 322 10.23 -20.97 3.50
N SER A 323 9.94 -20.44 2.30
CA SER A 323 10.93 -20.25 1.26
C SER A 323 11.53 -18.83 1.32
N PRO A 324 12.83 -18.67 1.60
CA PRO A 324 13.43 -17.37 1.78
C PRO A 324 13.52 -16.60 0.45
N ARG A 325 13.18 -15.31 0.48
CA ARG A 325 13.33 -14.40 -0.66
C ARG A 325 13.95 -13.09 -0.18
N TRP A 326 15.24 -12.91 -0.49
CA TRP A 326 16.06 -11.79 -0.04
C TRP A 326 15.44 -10.40 -0.24
N PRO A 327 14.78 -10.09 -1.36
CA PRO A 327 14.10 -8.80 -1.55
C PRO A 327 13.05 -8.45 -0.47
N LEU A 328 12.40 -9.46 0.14
CA LEU A 328 11.29 -9.29 1.07
C LEU A 328 11.72 -8.96 2.51
N ALA A 329 13.01 -9.11 2.83
CA ALA A 329 13.55 -8.60 4.10
C ALA A 329 13.31 -7.08 4.19
N GLN A 330 13.27 -6.56 5.41
CA GLN A 330 13.07 -5.13 5.68
C GLN A 330 14.25 -4.59 6.52
N PRO A 331 14.50 -3.27 6.56
CA PRO A 331 13.73 -2.17 5.96
C PRO A 331 13.61 -2.18 4.43
N MET A 332 12.61 -1.46 3.91
CA MET A 332 12.46 -1.09 2.51
C MET A 332 13.26 0.20 2.23
N ARG A 333 12.88 1.04 1.26
CA ARG A 333 13.69 2.20 0.86
C ARG A 333 13.47 3.40 1.77
N LEU A 334 12.24 3.55 2.26
CA LEU A 334 11.81 4.57 3.19
C LEU A 334 11.32 3.95 4.51
N LEU A 335 10.66 2.79 4.45
CA LEU A 335 9.88 2.23 5.55
C LEU A 335 10.44 0.94 6.18
N GLY A 336 10.26 0.80 7.49
CA GLY A 336 10.18 -0.49 8.19
C GLY A 336 8.78 -0.68 8.73
N HIS A 337 8.11 -1.76 8.35
CA HIS A 337 6.70 -2.03 8.66
C HIS A 337 6.54 -3.28 9.52
N ASN A 338 5.99 -3.10 10.72
CA ASN A 338 5.51 -4.19 11.56
C ASN A 338 3.98 -4.19 11.52
N GLY A 339 3.40 -5.11 10.74
CA GLY A 339 1.99 -5.05 10.45
C GLY A 339 1.56 -5.85 9.24
N GLU A 340 0.29 -5.70 8.87
CA GLU A 340 -0.29 -6.22 7.63
C GLU A 340 -1.35 -5.23 7.11
N ILE A 341 -1.26 -4.85 5.84
CA ILE A 341 -2.25 -3.96 5.19
C ILE A 341 -3.40 -4.79 4.65
N ASN A 342 -4.55 -4.73 5.31
CA ASN A 342 -5.71 -5.57 4.99
C ASN A 342 -6.55 -5.02 3.82
N THR A 343 -6.36 -3.75 3.44
CA THR A 343 -7.03 -3.10 2.29
C THR A 343 -6.22 -3.16 0.99
N ILE A 344 -5.06 -3.85 0.98
CA ILE A 344 -4.05 -3.76 -0.09
C ILE A 344 -4.61 -3.98 -1.50
N GLN A 345 -5.54 -4.91 -1.70
CA GLN A 345 -6.13 -5.14 -3.03
C GLN A 345 -6.88 -3.91 -3.54
N GLY A 346 -7.66 -3.25 -2.67
CA GLY A 346 -8.35 -2.00 -2.99
C GLY A 346 -7.35 -0.90 -3.29
N ASN A 347 -6.35 -0.74 -2.44
CA ASN A 347 -5.32 0.30 -2.57
C ASN A 347 -4.55 0.18 -3.89
N LEU A 348 -4.17 -1.03 -4.30
CA LEU A 348 -3.48 -1.26 -5.58
C LEU A 348 -4.35 -0.89 -6.77
N ASN A 349 -5.62 -1.30 -6.77
CA ASN A 349 -6.55 -0.96 -7.86
C ASN A 349 -6.79 0.55 -7.93
N TRP A 350 -6.89 1.22 -6.78
CA TRP A 350 -7.06 2.67 -6.70
C TRP A 350 -5.81 3.42 -7.16
N MET A 351 -4.61 2.99 -6.76
CA MET A 351 -3.36 3.55 -7.27
C MET A 351 -3.26 3.37 -8.78
N GLN A 352 -3.58 2.19 -9.31
CA GLN A 352 -3.61 1.92 -10.74
C GLN A 352 -4.58 2.84 -11.49
N SER A 353 -5.77 3.10 -10.94
CA SER A 353 -6.74 4.02 -11.53
C SER A 353 -6.23 5.46 -11.61
N ARG A 354 -5.34 5.86 -10.70
CA ARG A 354 -4.72 7.20 -10.65
C ARG A 354 -3.52 7.32 -11.57
N GLU A 355 -2.92 6.21 -12.02
CA GLU A 355 -1.69 6.25 -12.81
C GLU A 355 -1.82 7.18 -14.01
N GLY A 356 -2.88 7.02 -14.80
CA GLY A 356 -3.11 7.79 -16.02
C GLY A 356 -3.30 9.30 -15.83
N THR A 357 -3.76 9.75 -14.65
CA THR A 357 -4.11 11.16 -14.38
C THR A 357 -3.11 11.88 -13.48
N LEU A 358 -2.26 11.15 -12.75
CA LEU A 358 -1.29 11.73 -11.84
C LEU A 358 -0.24 12.54 -12.61
N LYS A 359 -0.16 13.83 -12.29
CA LYS A 359 0.82 14.78 -12.81
C LYS A 359 1.40 15.59 -11.67
N SER A 360 2.70 15.89 -11.73
CA SER A 360 3.32 16.85 -10.83
C SER A 360 4.37 17.65 -11.58
N PRO A 361 4.42 18.99 -11.40
CA PRO A 361 5.47 19.82 -12.00
C PRO A 361 6.89 19.32 -11.69
N VAL A 362 7.06 18.71 -10.52
CA VAL A 362 8.32 18.15 -10.01
C VAL A 362 8.87 17.00 -10.88
N TRP A 363 8.02 16.36 -11.68
CA TRP A 363 8.42 15.27 -12.58
C TRP A 363 8.80 15.75 -13.98
N HIS A 364 8.60 17.02 -14.31
CA HIS A 364 8.98 17.60 -15.61
C HIS A 364 8.48 16.82 -16.84
N GLY A 365 7.28 16.22 -16.77
CA GLY A 365 6.69 15.43 -17.86
C GLY A 365 7.13 13.95 -17.91
N ARG A 366 7.94 13.51 -16.94
CA ARG A 366 8.47 12.13 -16.85
C ARG A 366 7.56 11.18 -16.03
N GLU A 367 6.31 11.54 -15.76
CA GLU A 367 5.41 10.73 -14.94
C GLU A 367 5.19 9.33 -15.53
N ASN A 368 5.23 9.22 -16.86
CA ASN A 368 5.11 7.93 -17.55
C ASN A 368 6.30 7.00 -17.27
N GLU A 369 7.46 7.50 -16.85
CA GLU A 369 8.69 6.72 -16.65
C GLU A 369 8.75 6.04 -15.29
N ILE A 370 8.04 6.60 -14.31
CA ILE A 370 8.00 6.10 -12.93
C ILE A 370 6.83 5.16 -12.66
N ARG A 371 6.00 4.85 -13.67
CA ARG A 371 4.94 3.83 -13.62
C ARG A 371 5.49 2.39 -13.80
N PRO A 372 4.79 1.35 -13.32
CA PRO A 372 3.66 1.41 -12.39
C PRO A 372 4.11 1.79 -10.98
N TYR A 373 3.18 2.37 -10.20
CA TYR A 373 3.43 2.80 -8.82
C TYR A 373 3.30 1.68 -7.79
N GLY A 374 2.60 0.61 -8.14
CA GLY A 374 2.48 -0.62 -7.33
C GLY A 374 2.81 -1.87 -8.13
N ASP A 375 3.09 -2.95 -7.43
CA ASP A 375 3.33 -4.27 -7.98
C ASP A 375 2.52 -5.32 -7.20
N THR A 376 1.63 -6.03 -7.90
CA THR A 376 0.76 -7.05 -7.32
C THR A 376 1.54 -8.27 -6.82
N LYS A 377 2.78 -8.45 -7.28
CA LYS A 377 3.68 -9.52 -6.81
C LYS A 377 4.52 -9.12 -5.60
N ALA A 378 4.60 -7.82 -5.29
CA ALA A 378 5.34 -7.32 -4.15
C ALA A 378 4.50 -7.44 -2.87
N SER A 379 5.19 -7.49 -1.73
CA SER A 379 4.51 -7.52 -0.43
C SER A 379 3.67 -6.27 -0.20
N ASP A 380 2.72 -6.35 0.73
CA ASP A 380 1.93 -5.21 1.18
C ASP A 380 2.80 -4.02 1.64
N SER A 381 3.87 -4.34 2.37
CA SER A 381 4.85 -3.41 2.92
C SER A 381 5.69 -2.75 1.83
N ALA A 382 6.08 -3.51 0.80
CA ALA A 382 6.81 -2.98 -0.35
C ALA A 382 5.93 -2.04 -1.19
N ASN A 383 4.64 -2.35 -1.33
CA ASN A 383 3.70 -1.48 -2.01
C ASN A 383 3.41 -0.19 -1.22
N LEU A 384 3.30 -0.28 0.11
CA LEU A 384 3.17 0.91 0.96
C LEU A 384 4.42 1.80 0.89
N ASP A 385 5.61 1.19 0.91
CA ASP A 385 6.89 1.90 0.71
C ASP A 385 6.94 2.61 -0.64
N SER A 386 6.53 1.93 -1.72
CA SER A 386 6.47 2.52 -3.07
C SER A 386 5.51 3.71 -3.15
N ALA A 387 4.32 3.59 -2.55
CA ALA A 387 3.35 4.69 -2.50
C ALA A 387 3.87 5.88 -1.67
N ALA A 388 4.50 5.62 -0.52
CA ALA A 388 5.08 6.65 0.33
C ALA A 388 6.29 7.34 -0.33
N GLU A 389 7.16 6.57 -1.00
CA GLU A 389 8.30 7.08 -1.76
C GLU A 389 7.81 7.96 -2.93
N LEU A 390 6.77 7.56 -3.67
CA LEU A 390 6.19 8.38 -4.72
C LEU A 390 5.72 9.74 -4.20
N LEU A 391 5.00 9.76 -3.07
CA LEU A 391 4.52 11.00 -2.44
C LEU A 391 5.70 11.88 -1.98
N LEU A 392 6.72 11.27 -1.38
CA LEU A 392 7.92 11.96 -0.93
C LEU A 392 8.70 12.59 -2.09
N ARG A 393 8.98 11.81 -3.14
CA ARG A 393 9.71 12.29 -4.33
C ARG A 393 8.91 13.29 -5.15
N SER A 394 7.58 13.31 -4.99
CA SER A 394 6.68 14.34 -5.52
C SER A 394 6.68 15.64 -4.70
N GLY A 395 7.46 15.74 -3.61
CA GLY A 395 7.67 16.97 -2.83
C GLY A 395 6.99 17.02 -1.46
N ARG A 396 6.46 15.91 -0.95
CA ARG A 396 5.85 15.84 0.39
C ARG A 396 6.87 15.41 1.44
N SER A 397 6.66 15.84 2.68
CA SER A 397 7.46 15.31 3.81
C SER A 397 7.07 13.86 4.14
N PRO A 398 7.95 13.06 4.79
CA PRO A 398 7.59 11.71 5.23
C PRO A 398 6.35 11.68 6.13
N ALA A 399 6.25 12.64 7.07
CA ALA A 399 5.12 12.76 7.97
C ALA A 399 3.81 13.03 7.21
N GLU A 400 3.84 13.96 6.26
CA GLU A 400 2.68 14.27 5.42
C GLU A 400 2.27 13.07 4.55
N ALA A 401 3.21 12.39 3.91
CA ALA A 401 2.93 11.21 3.09
C ALA A 401 2.24 10.11 3.92
N LEU A 402 2.72 9.86 5.14
CA LEU A 402 2.12 8.85 6.02
C LEU A 402 0.80 9.31 6.65
N MET A 403 0.61 10.60 6.91
CA MET A 403 -0.71 11.12 7.31
C MET A 403 -1.75 10.98 6.19
N ILE A 404 -1.34 11.01 4.92
CA ILE A 404 -2.22 10.79 3.76
C ILE A 404 -2.54 9.30 3.59
N LEU A 405 -1.53 8.43 3.64
CA LEU A 405 -1.69 6.99 3.39
C LEU A 405 -2.31 6.25 4.59
N VAL A 406 -1.91 6.60 5.82
CA VAL A 406 -2.34 5.95 7.07
C VAL A 406 -2.93 6.99 8.03
N PRO A 407 -4.10 7.56 7.70
CA PRO A 407 -4.70 8.64 8.48
C PRO A 407 -5.25 8.17 9.83
N GLU A 408 -5.15 9.02 10.85
CA GLU A 408 -5.79 8.79 12.16
C GLU A 408 -7.32 8.75 12.03
N ALA A 409 -7.99 8.12 13.00
CA ALA A 409 -9.43 8.29 13.20
C ALA A 409 -9.70 9.66 13.86
N TYR A 410 -9.81 10.70 13.03
CA TYR A 410 -9.93 12.10 13.48
C TYR A 410 -11.36 12.53 13.82
N LYS A 411 -12.38 11.83 13.31
CA LYS A 411 -13.79 12.18 13.57
C LYS A 411 -14.11 12.00 15.05
N ASN A 412 -14.88 12.93 15.60
CA ASN A 412 -15.29 12.95 17.01
C ASN A 412 -14.11 13.00 18.01
N HIS A 413 -12.89 13.32 17.56
CA HIS A 413 -11.72 13.46 18.42
C HIS A 413 -11.77 14.83 19.14
N PRO A 414 -12.03 14.91 20.46
CA PRO A 414 -12.31 16.18 21.13
C PRO A 414 -11.13 17.17 21.03
N THR A 415 -9.91 16.69 21.23
CA THR A 415 -8.70 17.53 21.13
C THR A 415 -8.49 18.12 19.74
N LEU A 416 -8.64 17.32 18.67
CA LEU A 416 -8.47 17.82 17.30
C LEU A 416 -9.58 18.81 16.96
N MET A 417 -10.84 18.48 17.23
CA MET A 417 -11.97 19.34 16.88
C MET A 417 -11.96 20.69 17.61
N ILE A 418 -11.47 20.73 18.86
CA ILE A 418 -11.48 21.95 19.67
C ILE A 418 -10.18 22.75 19.53
N LYS A 419 -9.02 22.08 19.55
CA LYS A 419 -7.71 22.75 19.63
C LYS A 419 -6.96 22.81 18.30
N TYR A 420 -7.23 21.90 17.38
CA TYR A 420 -6.49 21.77 16.12
C TYR A 420 -7.44 21.52 14.92
N PRO A 421 -8.43 22.40 14.68
CA PRO A 421 -9.38 22.24 13.58
C PRO A 421 -8.70 22.13 12.21
N GLU A 422 -7.53 22.75 12.04
CA GLU A 422 -6.71 22.64 10.82
C GLU A 422 -6.32 21.19 10.48
N VAL A 423 -6.13 20.34 11.50
CA VAL A 423 -5.81 18.92 11.32
C VAL A 423 -7.04 18.16 10.84
N VAL A 424 -8.23 18.52 11.31
CA VAL A 424 -9.50 17.96 10.81
C VAL A 424 -9.68 18.35 9.34
N ASP A 425 -9.45 19.62 9.00
CA ASP A 425 -9.52 20.11 7.63
C ASP A 425 -8.54 19.38 6.70
N PHE A 426 -7.31 19.12 7.16
CA PHE A 426 -6.34 18.31 6.42
C PHE A 426 -6.90 16.92 6.09
N TYR A 427 -7.43 16.21 7.08
CA TYR A 427 -7.95 14.86 6.86
C TYR A 427 -9.24 14.86 6.03
N ASP A 428 -10.11 15.85 6.21
CA ASP A 428 -11.32 16.01 5.40
C ASP A 428 -10.99 16.31 3.93
N TYR A 429 -9.88 17.00 3.66
CA TYR A 429 -9.39 17.24 2.31
C TYR A 429 -8.87 15.95 1.66
N TYR A 430 -8.08 15.14 2.40
CA TYR A 430 -7.48 13.93 1.84
C TYR A 430 -8.38 12.70 1.81
N LYS A 431 -9.41 12.60 2.67
CA LYS A 431 -10.25 11.39 2.78
C LYS A 431 -10.87 10.94 1.45
N GLY A 432 -11.17 11.87 0.55
CA GLY A 432 -11.71 11.52 -0.77
C GLY A 432 -10.61 11.24 -1.81
N GLN A 433 -9.43 11.87 -1.68
CA GLN A 433 -8.35 11.78 -2.67
C GLN A 433 -7.50 10.52 -2.46
N MET A 434 -7.14 10.31 -1.18
CA MET A 434 -6.38 9.24 -0.55
C MET A 434 -7.24 8.21 0.18
N GLU A 435 -7.52 7.00 -0.34
CA GLU A 435 -8.08 5.95 0.53
C GLU A 435 -7.03 5.44 1.53
N ALA A 436 -7.48 5.04 2.73
CA ALA A 436 -6.59 4.59 3.78
C ALA A 436 -5.98 3.21 3.48
N TRP A 437 -4.67 3.11 3.66
CA TRP A 437 -3.92 1.87 3.70
C TRP A 437 -4.02 1.29 5.11
N ASP A 438 -5.14 0.61 5.36
CA ASP A 438 -5.56 0.19 6.70
C ASP A 438 -5.08 -1.23 7.06
N GLY A 439 -5.05 -1.49 8.36
CA GLY A 439 -4.51 -2.70 8.98
C GLY A 439 -3.58 -2.35 10.14
N PRO A 440 -3.23 -3.33 11.00
CA PRO A 440 -2.24 -3.12 12.05
C PRO A 440 -0.93 -2.66 11.43
N ALA A 441 -0.40 -1.53 11.87
CA ALA A 441 0.85 -1.00 11.35
C ALA A 441 1.59 -0.20 12.41
N LEU A 442 2.84 -0.59 12.67
CA LEU A 442 3.87 0.29 13.17
C LEU A 442 4.85 0.53 12.03
N LEU A 443 4.90 1.79 11.57
CA LEU A 443 5.75 2.24 10.49
C LEU A 443 6.90 3.06 11.06
N LEU A 444 8.12 2.65 10.76
CA LEU A 444 9.35 3.40 11.03
C LEU A 444 9.79 3.95 9.69
N PHE A 445 10.19 5.21 9.63
CA PHE A 445 10.51 5.84 8.35
C PHE A 445 11.71 6.78 8.45
N SER A 446 12.47 6.91 7.36
CA SER A 446 13.50 7.94 7.25
C SER A 446 13.79 8.32 5.81
N ASP A 447 13.82 9.63 5.53
CA ASP A 447 14.34 10.20 4.27
C ASP A 447 15.82 10.63 4.39
N GLY A 448 16.48 10.26 5.49
CA GLY A 448 17.83 10.65 5.85
C GLY A 448 17.98 12.06 6.44
N LYS A 449 16.92 12.86 6.45
CA LYS A 449 16.85 14.16 7.18
C LYS A 449 16.00 14.03 8.44
N THR A 450 14.88 13.34 8.32
CA THR A 450 13.93 13.06 9.39
C THR A 450 13.82 11.57 9.59
N VAL A 451 13.82 11.11 10.84
CA VAL A 451 13.49 9.73 11.21
C VAL A 451 12.27 9.75 12.13
N GLY A 452 11.35 8.81 11.96
CA GLY A 452 10.11 8.83 12.72
C GLY A 452 9.40 7.49 12.82
N ALA A 453 8.31 7.50 13.59
CA ALA A 453 7.43 6.37 13.76
C ALA A 453 5.96 6.80 13.70
N CYS A 454 5.12 6.00 13.06
CA CYS A 454 3.68 6.21 12.92
C CYS A 454 2.92 4.92 13.24
N LEU A 455 1.81 5.03 13.97
CA LEU A 455 0.87 3.92 14.19
C LEU A 455 -0.37 4.03 13.31
N ASP A 456 -0.92 2.86 12.97
CA ASP A 456 -2.24 2.75 12.37
C ASP A 456 -3.32 3.41 13.24
N ARG A 457 -4.45 3.73 12.60
CA ARG A 457 -5.55 4.49 13.20
C ARG A 457 -6.16 3.86 14.45
N ASN A 458 -5.94 2.56 14.67
CA ASN A 458 -6.45 1.78 15.80
C ASN A 458 -5.35 1.45 16.83
N GLY A 459 -4.08 1.75 16.52
CA GLY A 459 -2.94 1.49 17.40
C GLY A 459 -2.75 0.00 17.70
N LEU A 460 -2.85 -0.84 16.67
CA LEU A 460 -2.89 -2.30 16.82
C LEU A 460 -1.50 -2.93 17.02
N ARG A 461 -0.43 -2.14 16.93
CA ARG A 461 0.95 -2.56 17.16
C ARG A 461 1.58 -1.74 18.29
N PRO A 462 2.45 -2.36 19.12
CA PRO A 462 3.09 -1.66 20.21
C PRO A 462 4.21 -0.75 19.69
N ALA A 463 4.27 0.48 20.19
CA ALA A 463 5.39 1.39 19.94
C ALA A 463 5.72 2.16 21.22
N ARG A 464 6.96 2.00 21.68
CA ARG A 464 7.50 2.62 22.90
C ARG A 464 8.66 3.51 22.52
N TYR A 465 8.78 4.64 23.18
CA TYR A 465 9.89 5.56 22.92
C TYR A 465 10.45 6.12 24.21
N TRP A 466 11.73 6.49 24.17
CA TRP A 466 12.39 7.16 25.27
C TRP A 466 13.50 8.08 24.79
N ARG A 467 13.81 9.09 25.61
CA ARG A 467 14.88 10.06 25.39
C ARG A 467 15.89 9.97 26.52
N THR A 468 17.14 10.27 26.20
CA THR A 468 18.24 10.25 27.16
C THR A 468 18.87 11.64 27.32
N ILE A 469 19.61 11.84 28.42
CA ILE A 469 20.43 13.05 28.62
C ILE A 469 21.55 13.20 27.60
N ASP A 470 21.94 12.10 26.94
CA ASP A 470 22.98 12.06 25.92
C ASP A 470 22.43 12.45 24.53
N ASP A 471 21.24 13.08 24.48
CA ASP A 471 20.59 13.53 23.25
C ASP A 471 20.29 12.41 22.24
N VAL A 472 20.00 11.19 22.73
CA VAL A 472 19.58 10.04 21.90
C VAL A 472 18.11 9.71 22.12
N VAL A 473 17.40 9.51 21.00
CA VAL A 473 16.00 9.07 20.95
C VAL A 473 15.94 7.64 20.46
N TYR A 474 15.13 6.85 21.15
CA TYR A 474 14.87 5.46 20.81
C TYR A 474 13.38 5.26 20.58
N VAL A 475 13.03 4.50 19.54
CA VAL A 475 11.69 3.95 19.34
C VAL A 475 11.83 2.46 19.12
N ALA A 476 11.00 1.65 19.77
CA ALA A 476 11.02 0.21 19.62
C ALA A 476 9.64 -0.41 19.81
N SER A 477 9.46 -1.59 19.24
CA SER A 477 8.25 -2.40 19.43
C SER A 477 8.10 -2.90 20.88
N GLU A 478 9.21 -3.02 21.62
CA GLU A 478 9.24 -3.44 23.02
C GLU A 478 10.12 -2.52 23.87
N VAL A 479 9.97 -2.61 25.19
CA VAL A 479 10.93 -2.03 26.15
C VAL A 479 12.01 -3.06 26.48
N GLY A 480 13.21 -2.60 26.82
CA GLY A 480 14.32 -3.49 27.22
C GLY A 480 15.16 -4.04 26.07
N VAL A 481 15.04 -3.46 24.87
CA VAL A 481 15.85 -3.84 23.69
C VAL A 481 17.33 -3.47 23.82
N LEU A 482 17.66 -2.60 24.77
CA LEU A 482 19.01 -2.19 25.08
C LEU A 482 19.18 -2.11 26.60
N PRO A 483 20.32 -2.56 27.15
CA PRO A 483 20.66 -2.30 28.54
C PRO A 483 20.87 -0.78 28.70
N MET A 484 19.99 -0.15 29.47
CA MET A 484 19.95 1.30 29.63
C MET A 484 20.09 1.65 31.11
N ASP A 485 20.89 2.68 31.39
CA ASP A 485 20.95 3.30 32.70
C ASP A 485 19.70 4.19 32.89
N GLU A 486 18.81 3.78 33.80
CA GLU A 486 17.57 4.49 34.09
C GLU A 486 17.82 5.94 34.57
N THR A 487 18.98 6.24 35.15
CA THR A 487 19.33 7.61 35.58
C THR A 487 19.53 8.56 34.40
N LYS A 488 19.82 8.03 33.20
CA LYS A 488 20.01 8.81 31.98
C LYS A 488 18.72 9.10 31.23
N VAL A 489 17.62 8.44 31.59
CA VAL A 489 16.35 8.55 30.87
C VAL A 489 15.64 9.84 31.26
N THR A 490 15.44 10.75 30.31
CA THR A 490 14.73 12.02 30.52
C THR A 490 13.23 11.92 30.25
N MET A 491 12.82 11.02 29.35
CA MET A 491 11.43 10.83 28.97
C MET A 491 11.16 9.40 28.55
N LYS A 492 9.98 8.88 28.91
CA LYS A 492 9.43 7.60 28.42
C LYS A 492 7.99 7.80 27.98
N GLY A 493 7.65 7.26 26.81
CA GLY A 493 6.31 7.37 26.25
C GLY A 493 5.91 6.17 25.40
N ARG A 494 4.71 6.25 24.84
CA ARG A 494 4.17 5.29 23.87
C ARG A 494 3.39 6.02 22.80
N LEU A 495 3.35 5.46 21.59
CA LEU A 495 2.40 5.92 20.58
C LEU A 495 1.06 5.23 20.81
N GLY A 496 -0.02 6.01 20.73
CA GLY A 496 -1.40 5.53 20.70
C GLY A 496 -1.94 5.43 19.27
N PRO A 497 -3.23 5.08 19.13
CA PRO A 497 -3.90 5.00 17.83
C PRO A 497 -3.69 6.27 16.99
N GLY A 498 -3.24 6.11 15.75
CA GLY A 498 -2.98 7.19 14.80
C GLY A 498 -1.88 8.18 15.19
N MET A 499 -1.11 7.92 16.25
CA MET A 499 -0.08 8.83 16.72
C MET A 499 1.22 8.71 15.92
N MET A 500 1.93 9.83 15.81
CA MET A 500 3.24 9.91 15.16
C MET A 500 4.27 10.61 16.07
N ILE A 501 5.54 10.25 15.92
CA ILE A 501 6.69 11.00 16.45
C ILE A 501 7.72 11.15 15.33
N THR A 502 8.32 12.33 15.21
CA THR A 502 9.42 12.58 14.27
C THR A 502 10.61 13.22 14.96
N VAL A 503 11.79 12.91 14.46
CA VAL A 503 13.06 13.48 14.85
C VAL A 503 13.65 14.12 13.61
N ASP A 504 13.78 15.44 13.63
CA ASP A 504 14.50 16.17 12.59
C ASP A 504 15.98 16.19 12.95
N LEU A 505 16.78 15.44 12.20
CA LEU A 505 18.22 15.33 12.43
C LEU A 505 18.95 16.65 12.13
N GLN A 506 18.39 17.54 11.32
CA GLN A 506 19.05 18.81 11.01
C GLN A 506 18.93 19.82 12.15
N SER A 507 17.74 19.92 12.75
CA SER A 507 17.48 20.83 13.86
C SER A 507 17.70 20.20 15.25
N GLY A 508 17.84 18.88 15.32
CA GLY A 508 17.92 18.14 16.59
C GLY A 508 16.63 18.16 17.39
N GLN A 509 15.51 18.53 16.77
CA GLN A 509 14.21 18.65 17.43
C GLN A 509 13.41 17.36 17.32
N VAL A 510 12.68 17.05 18.39
CA VAL A 510 11.72 15.95 18.43
C VAL A 510 10.32 16.54 18.45
N TYR A 511 9.53 16.19 17.43
CA TYR A 511 8.14 16.60 17.34
C TYR A 511 7.25 15.43 17.73
N GLU A 512 6.37 15.67 18.70
CA GLU A 512 5.36 14.71 19.11
C GLU A 512 4.09 14.87 18.28
N ASN A 513 3.13 13.97 18.49
CA ASN A 513 1.96 13.79 17.64
C ASN A 513 1.24 15.10 17.26
N THR A 514 0.96 15.97 18.22
CA THR A 514 0.25 17.22 17.98
C THR A 514 1.08 18.22 17.19
N ASP A 515 2.37 18.30 17.46
CA ASP A 515 3.27 19.25 16.79
C ASP A 515 3.49 18.84 15.34
N VAL A 516 3.69 17.54 15.08
CA VAL A 516 3.80 16.99 13.73
C VAL A 516 2.53 17.30 12.93
N LYS A 517 1.36 16.92 13.46
CA LYS A 517 0.08 17.09 12.75
C LYS A 517 -0.25 18.54 12.49
N LYS A 518 -0.02 19.41 13.48
CA LYS A 518 -0.21 20.85 13.34
C LYS A 518 0.69 21.43 12.26
N SER A 519 1.97 21.06 12.25
CA SER A 519 2.92 21.54 11.24
C SER A 519 2.51 21.12 9.82
N VAL A 520 2.09 19.87 9.64
CA VAL A 520 1.63 19.36 8.34
C VAL A 520 0.32 20.03 7.91
N ALA A 521 -0.65 20.13 8.81
CA ALA A 521 -1.95 20.73 8.51
C ALA A 521 -1.87 22.24 8.21
N ALA A 522 -0.90 22.95 8.82
CA ALA A 522 -0.69 24.38 8.59
C ALA A 522 0.01 24.68 7.23
N ALA A 523 0.51 23.67 6.52
CA ALA A 523 1.27 23.88 5.28
C ALA A 523 0.43 24.49 4.14
N LYS A 524 -0.89 24.24 4.13
CA LYS A 524 -1.83 24.71 3.10
C LYS A 524 -3.19 25.08 3.73
N PRO A 525 -3.98 25.96 3.09
CA PRO A 525 -5.27 26.41 3.64
C PRO A 525 -6.40 25.39 3.35
N TYR A 526 -6.29 24.16 3.88
CA TYR A 526 -7.23 23.07 3.59
C TYR A 526 -8.70 23.43 3.89
N GLY A 527 -8.99 24.08 5.02
CA GLY A 527 -10.35 24.47 5.39
C GLY A 527 -10.99 25.46 4.41
N LYS A 528 -10.19 26.34 3.81
CA LYS A 528 -10.66 27.27 2.77
C LYS A 528 -11.07 26.49 1.51
N TRP A 529 -10.24 25.55 1.06
CA TRP A 529 -10.54 24.71 -0.10
C TRP A 529 -11.78 23.85 0.10
N LEU A 530 -11.96 23.29 1.30
CA LEU A 530 -13.15 22.52 1.65
C LEU A 530 -14.41 23.38 1.58
N THR A 531 -14.38 24.59 2.15
CA THR A 531 -15.52 25.50 2.16
C THR A 531 -15.93 25.94 0.75
N GLU A 532 -14.94 26.15 -0.13
CA GLU A 532 -15.17 26.60 -1.51
C GLU A 532 -15.70 25.48 -2.43
N ASN A 533 -15.22 24.23 -2.23
CA ASN A 533 -15.39 23.16 -3.22
C ASN A 533 -16.24 21.97 -2.73
N MET A 534 -16.33 21.71 -1.42
CA MET A 534 -17.07 20.57 -0.90
C MET A 534 -18.56 20.89 -0.78
N ARG A 535 -19.42 20.01 -1.31
CA ARG A 535 -20.88 20.11 -1.22
C ARG A 535 -21.44 18.91 -0.47
N THR A 536 -22.12 19.14 0.64
CA THR A 536 -22.80 18.09 1.39
C THR A 536 -24.22 17.89 0.89
N VAL A 537 -24.56 16.67 0.49
CA VAL A 537 -25.96 16.30 0.20
C VAL A 537 -26.70 16.18 1.53
N LYS A 538 -27.69 17.04 1.74
CA LYS A 538 -28.47 17.02 2.98
C LYS A 538 -29.39 15.80 3.01
N PRO A 539 -29.53 15.12 4.16
CA PRO A 539 -30.48 14.03 4.29
C PRO A 539 -31.89 14.57 4.05
N VAL A 540 -32.68 13.81 3.28
CA VAL A 540 -34.09 14.08 3.03
C VAL A 540 -34.92 12.95 3.62
N ASN A 541 -36.15 13.27 4.03
CA ASN A 541 -37.08 12.25 4.50
C ASN A 541 -37.42 11.30 3.35
N PHE A 542 -37.51 10.01 3.65
CA PHE A 542 -38.04 9.03 2.72
C PHE A 542 -39.49 9.37 2.36
N LEU A 543 -39.90 9.04 1.13
CA LEU A 543 -41.27 9.22 0.68
C LEU A 543 -42.20 8.28 1.47
N ALA A 544 -43.30 8.81 2.01
CA ALA A 544 -44.30 8.03 2.72
C ALA A 544 -45.31 7.35 1.77
N SER A 545 -45.33 7.74 0.49
CA SER A 545 -46.24 7.19 -0.50
C SER A 545 -45.68 5.92 -1.13
N VAL A 546 -46.53 4.90 -1.25
CA VAL A 546 -46.20 3.69 -2.03
C VAL A 546 -46.01 4.08 -3.49
N ALA A 547 -44.86 3.73 -4.07
CA ALA A 547 -44.51 4.08 -5.45
C ALA A 547 -45.12 3.14 -6.51
N MET A 548 -45.66 1.98 -6.09
CA MET A 548 -46.05 0.90 -6.98
C MET A 548 -47.22 0.09 -6.41
N GLU A 549 -48.13 -0.37 -7.27
CA GLU A 549 -49.23 -1.26 -6.87
C GLU A 549 -48.72 -2.65 -6.46
N ASN A 550 -49.44 -3.31 -5.55
CA ASN A 550 -49.03 -4.60 -4.95
C ASN A 550 -48.74 -5.70 -5.98
N GLU A 551 -49.57 -5.81 -7.03
CA GLU A 551 -49.39 -6.84 -8.05
C GLU A 551 -48.09 -6.61 -8.84
N MET A 552 -47.78 -5.35 -9.16
CA MET A 552 -46.56 -4.99 -9.87
C MET A 552 -45.33 -5.20 -8.97
N ALA A 553 -45.43 -4.84 -7.69
CA ALA A 553 -44.37 -5.08 -6.71
C ALA A 553 -44.03 -6.57 -6.58
N LEU A 554 -45.05 -7.44 -6.49
CA LEU A 554 -44.88 -8.89 -6.41
C LEU A 554 -44.21 -9.45 -7.67
N ARG A 555 -44.59 -8.96 -8.86
CA ARG A 555 -43.94 -9.36 -10.12
C ARG A 555 -42.46 -8.97 -10.15
N HIS A 556 -42.12 -7.78 -9.67
CA HIS A 556 -40.72 -7.35 -9.56
C HIS A 556 -39.95 -8.19 -8.54
N GLN A 557 -40.52 -8.45 -7.36
CA GLN A 557 -39.93 -9.34 -6.36
C GLN A 557 -39.60 -10.71 -6.95
N GLN A 558 -40.55 -11.33 -7.66
CA GLN A 558 -40.32 -12.62 -8.35
C GLN A 558 -39.22 -12.52 -9.41
N ALA A 559 -39.21 -11.46 -10.23
CA ALA A 559 -38.21 -11.26 -11.26
C ALA A 559 -36.79 -11.08 -10.68
N PHE A 560 -36.67 -10.44 -9.51
CA PHE A 560 -35.40 -10.28 -8.79
C PHE A 560 -35.12 -11.40 -7.79
N GLY A 561 -35.88 -12.50 -7.81
CA GLY A 561 -35.60 -13.69 -7.02
C GLY A 561 -35.93 -13.60 -5.52
N TYR A 562 -36.70 -12.60 -5.09
CA TYR A 562 -37.14 -12.50 -3.69
C TYR A 562 -38.10 -13.64 -3.35
N SER A 563 -37.80 -14.32 -2.25
CA SER A 563 -38.66 -15.33 -1.62
C SER A 563 -39.51 -14.73 -0.50
N SER A 564 -40.48 -15.50 -0.01
CA SER A 564 -41.24 -15.14 1.18
C SER A 564 -40.35 -15.01 2.42
N GLU A 565 -39.29 -15.83 2.52
CA GLU A 565 -38.35 -15.81 3.65
C GLU A 565 -37.50 -14.54 3.63
N ASP A 566 -37.05 -14.07 2.45
CA ASP A 566 -36.32 -12.80 2.33
C ASP A 566 -37.15 -11.63 2.87
N VAL A 567 -38.44 -11.57 2.55
CA VAL A 567 -39.31 -10.50 3.00
C VAL A 567 -39.63 -10.64 4.49
N GLN A 568 -40.16 -11.79 4.90
CA GLN A 568 -40.70 -11.99 6.25
C GLN A 568 -39.60 -12.11 7.32
N MET A 569 -38.51 -12.81 7.01
CA MET A 569 -37.46 -13.08 7.99
C MET A 569 -36.38 -12.00 8.01
N VAL A 570 -36.05 -11.44 6.84
CA VAL A 570 -34.92 -10.49 6.71
C VAL A 570 -35.40 -9.05 6.66
N ILE A 571 -36.20 -8.68 5.65
CA ILE A 571 -36.60 -7.28 5.41
C ILE A 571 -37.52 -6.74 6.52
N GLU A 572 -38.56 -7.47 6.90
CA GLU A 572 -39.49 -7.06 7.96
C GLU A 572 -38.78 -6.89 9.30
N THR A 573 -37.83 -7.78 9.63
CA THR A 573 -37.01 -7.66 10.84
C THR A 573 -36.13 -6.41 10.81
N MET A 574 -35.43 -6.16 9.69
CA MET A 574 -34.62 -4.94 9.52
C MET A 574 -35.45 -3.67 9.63
N ALA A 575 -36.62 -3.64 8.99
CA ALA A 575 -37.50 -2.47 9.00
C ALA A 575 -38.12 -2.21 10.38
N SER A 576 -38.53 -3.26 11.10
CA SER A 576 -39.21 -3.13 12.40
C SER A 576 -38.25 -2.88 13.56
N GLN A 577 -37.04 -3.46 13.54
CA GLN A 577 -36.10 -3.43 14.66
C GLN A 577 -34.87 -2.54 14.41
N GLY A 578 -34.63 -2.13 13.16
CA GLY A 578 -33.41 -1.41 12.78
C GLY A 578 -32.14 -2.25 12.89
N LYS A 579 -32.26 -3.59 12.81
CA LYS A 579 -31.17 -4.56 12.97
C LYS A 579 -31.34 -5.72 12.01
N GLU A 580 -30.23 -6.31 11.56
CA GLU A 580 -30.27 -7.57 10.81
C GLU A 580 -30.80 -8.72 11.69
N PRO A 581 -31.47 -9.73 11.12
CA PRO A 581 -32.00 -10.84 11.89
C PRO A 581 -30.90 -11.70 12.50
N THR A 582 -31.14 -12.23 13.71
CA THR A 582 -30.27 -13.22 14.35
C THR A 582 -30.82 -14.63 14.14
N PHE A 583 -29.97 -15.55 13.69
CA PHE A 583 -30.27 -16.97 13.50
C PHE A 583 -29.29 -17.86 14.28
N CYS A 584 -29.59 -19.16 14.34
CA CYS A 584 -28.74 -20.18 14.98
C CYS A 584 -28.65 -21.45 14.11
N MET A 585 -27.78 -22.39 14.50
CA MET A 585 -27.35 -23.54 13.70
C MET A 585 -26.43 -23.16 12.52
N GLY A 586 -25.88 -24.17 11.84
CA GLY A 586 -25.03 -23.99 10.66
C GLY A 586 -25.83 -23.87 9.37
N ASP A 587 -25.20 -23.30 8.34
CA ASP A 587 -25.72 -23.26 6.97
C ASP A 587 -25.75 -24.69 6.39
N ASP A 588 -26.93 -25.33 6.38
CA ASP A 588 -27.13 -26.74 6.06
C ASP A 588 -27.67 -26.98 4.63
N ILE A 589 -27.78 -25.93 3.82
CA ILE A 589 -28.17 -26.03 2.41
C ILE A 589 -26.95 -26.32 1.51
N PRO A 590 -27.16 -26.87 0.29
CA PRO A 590 -26.08 -27.03 -0.68
C PRO A 590 -25.43 -25.68 -1.03
N LEU A 591 -24.12 -25.71 -1.34
CA LEU A 591 -23.46 -24.57 -1.99
C LEU A 591 -24.26 -24.14 -3.22
N ALA A 592 -24.35 -22.82 -3.48
CA ALA A 592 -25.17 -22.26 -4.56
C ALA A 592 -24.95 -22.95 -5.92
N VAL A 593 -23.70 -23.28 -6.25
CA VAL A 593 -23.33 -23.98 -7.50
C VAL A 593 -23.82 -25.44 -7.59
N LEU A 594 -24.08 -26.09 -6.46
CA LEU A 594 -24.56 -27.47 -6.36
C LEU A 594 -26.08 -27.55 -6.15
N SER A 595 -26.70 -26.42 -5.82
CA SER A 595 -28.13 -26.35 -5.53
C SER A 595 -28.96 -26.59 -6.79
N ARG A 596 -30.12 -27.24 -6.60
CA ARG A 596 -31.13 -27.41 -7.66
C ARG A 596 -32.07 -26.22 -7.76
N LYS A 597 -32.01 -25.28 -6.79
CA LYS A 597 -32.82 -24.06 -6.75
C LYS A 597 -32.05 -22.90 -7.41
N PRO A 598 -32.74 -21.91 -7.99
CA PRO A 598 -32.09 -20.70 -8.46
C PRO A 598 -31.48 -19.92 -7.28
N HIS A 599 -30.29 -19.38 -7.48
CA HIS A 599 -29.55 -18.59 -6.49
C HIS A 599 -29.18 -17.24 -7.06
N MET A 600 -29.07 -16.24 -6.17
CA MET A 600 -28.64 -14.90 -6.57
C MET A 600 -27.12 -14.86 -6.71
N ILE A 601 -26.62 -13.92 -7.51
CA ILE A 601 -25.17 -13.77 -7.73
C ILE A 601 -24.40 -13.60 -6.40
N TYR A 602 -25.00 -12.93 -5.42
CA TYR A 602 -24.40 -12.67 -4.11
C TYR A 602 -24.10 -13.96 -3.32
N ASP A 603 -24.82 -15.06 -3.55
CA ASP A 603 -24.62 -16.33 -2.84
C ASP A 603 -23.28 -17.00 -3.16
N TYR A 604 -22.71 -16.66 -4.32
CA TYR A 604 -21.42 -17.14 -4.80
C TYR A 604 -20.24 -16.36 -4.21
N PHE A 605 -20.49 -15.18 -3.65
CA PHE A 605 -19.46 -14.35 -3.02
C PHE A 605 -19.47 -14.56 -1.51
N LYS A 606 -18.44 -15.22 -0.99
CA LYS A 606 -18.28 -15.40 0.45
C LYS A 606 -17.46 -14.25 1.03
N GLN A 607 -17.99 -13.62 2.08
CA GLN A 607 -17.30 -12.53 2.78
C GLN A 607 -16.00 -13.06 3.38
N ARG A 608 -14.89 -12.42 3.04
CA ARG A 608 -13.60 -12.74 3.64
C ARG A 608 -13.55 -12.23 5.07
N PHE A 609 -12.86 -12.96 5.93
CA PHE A 609 -12.54 -12.52 7.28
C PHE A 609 -11.07 -12.78 7.58
N ALA A 610 -10.57 -12.08 8.60
CA ALA A 610 -9.20 -12.24 9.02
C ALA A 610 -9.09 -13.22 10.19
N GLN A 611 -8.03 -14.00 10.19
CA GLN A 611 -7.74 -15.01 11.19
C GLN A 611 -6.23 -15.04 11.43
N VAL A 612 -5.81 -15.07 12.70
CA VAL A 612 -4.42 -15.10 13.19
C VAL A 612 -3.57 -13.89 12.82
N SER A 613 -3.39 -13.56 11.54
CA SER A 613 -2.48 -12.50 11.05
C SER A 613 -2.96 -11.08 11.36
N LEU A 614 -4.27 -10.90 11.52
CA LEU A 614 -4.91 -9.67 11.95
C LEU A 614 -5.78 -10.02 13.17
N MET A 615 -5.62 -9.29 14.27
CA MET A 615 -6.49 -9.50 15.43
C MET A 615 -7.95 -9.16 15.06
N PRO A 616 -8.94 -10.03 15.34
CA PRO A 616 -10.35 -9.79 15.04
C PRO A 616 -10.99 -8.65 15.81
N LYS A 617 -10.26 -7.87 16.62
CA LYS A 617 -10.81 -6.67 17.28
C LYS A 617 -11.52 -5.76 16.27
N MET A 618 -11.04 -5.70 15.02
CA MET A 618 -11.66 -4.97 13.91
C MET A 618 -13.03 -5.51 13.44
N LYS A 619 -13.40 -6.76 13.77
CA LYS A 619 -14.69 -7.37 13.39
C LYS A 619 -15.59 -7.73 14.56
N GLN A 620 -15.02 -8.02 15.74
CA GLN A 620 -15.81 -8.49 16.89
C GLN A 620 -16.45 -7.37 17.69
N LEU A 621 -16.06 -6.11 17.49
CA LEU A 621 -16.56 -4.97 18.28
C LEU A 621 -16.92 -3.70 17.46
N PRO A 622 -17.62 -3.81 16.30
CA PRO A 622 -18.04 -2.61 15.56
C PRO A 622 -18.94 -1.70 16.39
N ILE A 623 -19.63 -2.24 17.41
CA ILE A 623 -20.50 -1.50 18.33
C ILE A 623 -19.71 -0.74 19.40
N GLN A 624 -18.59 -1.28 19.89
CA GLN A 624 -17.80 -0.62 20.95
C GLN A 624 -16.74 0.34 20.41
N HIS A 625 -16.38 0.20 19.13
CA HIS A 625 -15.34 0.99 18.46
C HIS A 625 -15.86 1.70 17.19
N ASP A 626 -17.17 1.95 17.10
CA ASP A 626 -17.83 2.60 15.95
C ASP A 626 -17.18 3.93 15.53
N LEU A 627 -16.66 4.69 16.49
CA LEU A 627 -15.95 5.96 16.31
C LEU A 627 -14.74 5.87 15.34
N PHE A 628 -14.15 4.69 15.15
CA PHE A 628 -13.01 4.50 14.24
C PHE A 628 -13.45 4.21 12.79
N TYR A 629 -14.72 3.89 12.56
CA TYR A 629 -15.27 3.53 11.25
C TYR A 629 -16.02 4.69 10.59
N SER A 630 -16.15 4.65 9.27
CA SER A 630 -16.89 5.65 8.51
C SER A 630 -17.45 5.03 7.22
N LEU A 631 -18.72 5.32 6.92
CA LEU A 631 -19.38 4.99 5.65
C LEU A 631 -19.51 6.23 4.74
N ALA A 632 -18.80 7.31 5.05
CA ALA A 632 -18.78 8.50 4.21
C ALA A 632 -18.37 8.13 2.77
N THR A 633 -19.12 8.66 1.81
CA THR A 633 -18.92 8.42 0.38
C THR A 633 -18.83 9.76 -0.31
N ASP A 634 -17.77 9.95 -1.09
CA ASP A 634 -17.55 11.16 -1.87
C ASP A 634 -17.81 10.87 -3.35
N VAL A 635 -18.45 11.83 -4.03
CA VAL A 635 -18.71 11.76 -5.48
C VAL A 635 -17.98 12.91 -6.14
N TYR A 636 -17.03 12.57 -7.00
CA TYR A 636 -16.28 13.54 -7.80
C TYR A 636 -17.12 13.96 -9.01
N GLN A 637 -17.32 15.28 -9.15
CA GLN A 637 -17.96 15.90 -10.32
C GLN A 637 -16.91 16.52 -11.23
#